data_AF-A0A2K3K8F5-F1
#
_entry.id   AF-A0A2K3K8F5-F1
#
_cell.length_a   1.000
_cell.length_b   1.000
_cell.length_c   1.000
_cell.angle_alpha   90.00
_cell.angle_beta   90.00
_cell.angle_gamma   90.00
#
_symmetry.space_group_name_H-M   'P 1'
#
loop_
_entity.id
_entity.type
_entity.pdbx_description
1 polymer ?
#
loop_
_entity_poly.entity_id
_entity_poly.type
_entity_poly.pdbx_seq_one_letter_code
_entity_poly.pdbx_strand_id
1 'polypeptide(L)'
;MCTDIQTPPTEDFEVRIPTARHRICSNWAWGTIPMYEIAFKHLGIRLPFTDLEVSIFRHLRLAPSQLHPNLLAFIKAFEKTAEYLGLGPTLPLFFYHFGLQRSCPRGEQAKGKLAKGAP
;
A
#
# COMPACT_ATOMS: atom_id res chain seq x y z
N MET A 1 21.16 10.03 1.97
CA MET A 1 20.88 11.17 2.87
C MET A 1 19.38 11.25 3.04
N CYS A 2 18.87 10.91 4.22
CA CYS A 2 17.47 11.17 4.57
C CYS A 2 17.42 12.66 4.90
N THR A 3 16.71 13.46 4.09
CA THR A 3 16.49 14.86 4.40
C THR A 3 15.68 14.96 5.69
N ASP A 4 16.17 15.76 6.65
CA ASP A 4 15.40 16.19 7.81
C ASP A 4 14.03 16.69 7.34
N ILE A 5 12.97 15.97 7.72
CA ILE A 5 11.60 16.37 7.46
C ILE A 5 11.32 17.52 8.41
N GLN A 6 11.43 18.75 7.90
CA GLN A 6 10.92 19.91 8.62
C GLN A 6 9.43 19.70 8.81
N THR A 7 8.97 19.52 10.05
CA THR A 7 7.55 19.53 10.39
C THR A 7 7.03 20.95 10.17
N PRO A 8 6.20 21.22 9.15
CA PRO A 8 5.66 22.54 8.95
C PRO A 8 4.63 22.84 10.04
N PRO A 9 4.37 24.14 10.32
CA PRO A 9 3.44 24.57 11.36
C PRO A 9 1.95 24.32 11.02
N THR A 10 1.66 23.61 9.92
CA THR A 10 0.31 23.40 9.37
C THR A 10 0.09 21.91 9.16
N GLU A 11 -1.16 21.43 9.22
CA GLU A 11 -1.47 20.02 8.95
C GLU A 11 -1.05 19.65 7.51
N ASP A 12 -0.15 18.67 7.37
CA ASP A 12 0.37 18.17 6.07
C ASP A 12 -0.63 17.33 5.28
N PHE A 13 -1.86 17.20 5.78
CA PHE A 13 -2.91 16.41 5.16
C PHE A 13 -4.27 17.04 5.39
N GLU A 14 -5.21 16.79 4.48
CA GLU A 14 -6.61 17.19 4.59
C GLU A 14 -7.49 15.96 4.38
N VAL A 15 -8.51 15.77 5.23
CA VAL A 15 -9.48 14.70 5.05
C VAL A 15 -10.55 15.17 4.05
N ARG A 16 -10.63 14.48 2.90
CA ARG A 16 -11.64 14.76 1.88
C ARG A 16 -12.53 13.55 1.63
N ILE A 17 -13.83 13.78 1.55
CA ILE A 17 -14.80 12.77 1.12
C ILE A 17 -14.91 12.84 -0.42
N PRO A 18 -14.51 11.79 -1.16
CA PRO A 18 -14.62 11.81 -2.61
C PRO A 18 -16.08 11.91 -3.04
N THR A 19 -16.38 12.81 -3.99
CA THR A 19 -17.69 12.82 -4.68
C THR A 19 -17.89 11.49 -5.41
N ALA A 20 -19.14 11.11 -5.74
CA ALA A 20 -19.44 9.87 -6.45
C ALA A 20 -18.66 9.67 -7.79
N ARG A 21 -18.13 10.74 -8.38
CA ARG A 21 -17.32 10.72 -9.61
C ARG A 21 -15.82 10.56 -9.37
N HIS A 22 -15.36 10.79 -8.15
CA HIS A 22 -13.95 10.70 -7.77
C HIS A 22 -13.66 9.38 -7.07
N ARG A 23 -12.64 8.69 -7.54
CA ARG A 23 -12.08 7.52 -6.87
C ARG A 23 -10.81 7.93 -6.14
N ILE A 24 -10.41 7.13 -5.16
CA ILE A 24 -9.14 7.35 -4.45
C ILE A 24 -7.91 7.28 -5.35
N CYS A 25 -8.05 6.69 -6.55
CA CYS A 25 -7.01 6.63 -7.58
C CYS A 25 -7.20 7.65 -8.72
N SER A 26 -8.18 8.55 -8.61
CA SER A 26 -8.34 9.66 -9.56
C SER A 26 -7.15 10.62 -9.46
N ASN A 27 -6.93 11.41 -10.51
CA ASN A 27 -5.96 12.50 -10.44
C ASN A 27 -6.51 13.60 -9.52
N TRP A 28 -5.73 14.04 -8.54
CA TRP A 28 -6.08 15.15 -7.65
C TRP A 28 -5.22 16.35 -7.99
N ALA A 29 -5.81 17.54 -7.87
CA ALA A 29 -5.14 18.77 -8.22
C ALA A 29 -4.01 19.10 -7.20
N TRP A 30 -3.06 19.91 -7.63
CA TRP A 30 -2.10 20.63 -6.77
C TRP A 30 -1.03 19.75 -6.11
N GLY A 31 -0.61 18.69 -6.80
CA GLY A 31 0.48 17.82 -6.32
C GLY A 31 0.10 16.97 -5.11
N THR A 32 -1.20 16.85 -4.81
CA THR A 32 -1.69 16.03 -3.70
C THR A 32 -1.80 14.56 -4.10
N ILE A 33 -1.42 13.66 -3.20
CA ILE A 33 -1.57 12.22 -3.38
C ILE A 33 -2.69 11.77 -2.44
N PRO A 34 -3.85 11.33 -2.95
CA PRO A 34 -4.91 10.82 -2.09
C PRO A 34 -4.44 9.56 -1.38
N MET A 35 -4.84 9.37 -0.13
CA MET A 35 -4.51 8.17 0.63
C MET A 35 -5.63 7.86 1.63
N TYR A 36 -5.75 6.60 2.01
CA TYR A 36 -6.70 6.23 3.06
C TYR A 36 -6.24 6.79 4.39
N GLU A 37 -7.13 7.51 5.09
CA GLU A 37 -6.88 8.05 6.43
C GLU A 37 -6.39 6.96 7.41
N ILE A 38 -6.94 5.75 7.29
CA ILE A 38 -6.58 4.58 8.12
C ILE A 38 -5.10 4.20 8.01
N ALA A 39 -4.46 4.47 6.87
CA ALA A 39 -3.05 4.17 6.64
C ALA A 39 -2.15 4.90 7.64
N PHE A 40 -2.43 6.18 7.88
CA PHE A 40 -1.66 7.01 8.80
C PHE A 40 -2.16 6.85 10.24
N LYS A 41 -3.48 6.89 10.47
CA LYS A 41 -4.05 6.92 11.82
C LYS A 41 -3.96 5.58 12.55
N HIS A 42 -4.18 4.47 11.84
CA HIS A 42 -4.32 3.15 12.47
C HIS A 42 -3.22 2.16 12.06
N LEU A 43 -2.76 2.20 10.81
CA LEU A 43 -1.72 1.29 10.34
C LEU A 43 -0.29 1.77 10.65
N GLY A 44 -0.14 3.03 11.10
CA GLY A 44 1.16 3.60 11.44
C GLY A 44 2.10 3.76 10.24
N ILE A 45 1.56 3.82 9.02
CA ILE A 45 2.34 4.18 7.82
C ILE A 45 2.82 5.63 7.99
N ARG A 46 4.08 5.90 7.67
CA ARG A 46 4.69 7.22 7.76
C ARG A 46 5.42 7.53 6.45
N LEU A 47 5.57 8.82 6.16
CA LEU A 47 6.36 9.31 5.03
C LEU A 47 7.76 9.75 5.50
N PRO A 48 8.80 9.60 4.67
CA PRO A 48 8.78 8.84 3.41
C PRO A 48 8.52 7.34 3.66
N PHE A 49 7.93 6.66 2.69
CA PHE A 49 7.71 5.21 2.74
C PHE A 49 9.04 4.47 2.93
N THR A 50 8.98 3.29 3.54
CA THR A 50 10.18 2.45 3.72
C THR A 50 10.61 1.82 2.39
N ASP A 51 11.87 1.38 2.32
CA ASP A 51 12.42 0.77 1.10
C ASP A 51 11.62 -0.47 0.66
N LEU A 52 11.09 -1.23 1.61
CA LEU A 52 10.21 -2.36 1.33
C LEU A 52 8.89 -1.89 0.71
N GLU A 53 8.21 -0.93 1.33
CA GLU A 53 6.94 -0.40 0.83
C GLU A 53 7.09 0.13 -0.60
N VAL A 54 8.13 0.96 -0.82
CA VAL A 54 8.47 1.48 -2.15
C VAL A 54 8.74 0.35 -3.13
N SER A 55 9.47 -0.68 -2.73
CA SER A 55 9.75 -1.85 -3.57
C SER A 55 8.48 -2.62 -3.93
N ILE A 56 7.55 -2.80 -2.99
CA ILE A 56 6.25 -3.45 -3.23
C ILE A 56 5.41 -2.61 -4.20
N PHE A 57 5.26 -1.31 -3.97
CA PHE A 57 4.50 -0.43 -4.86
C PHE A 57 5.08 -0.41 -6.28
N ARG A 58 6.41 -0.34 -6.41
CA ARG A 58 7.10 -0.42 -7.70
C ARG A 58 6.91 -1.77 -8.38
N HIS A 59 7.02 -2.87 -7.64
CA HIS A 59 6.83 -4.22 -8.18
C HIS A 59 5.40 -4.43 -8.70
N LEU A 60 4.41 -3.93 -7.95
CA LEU A 60 3.01 -4.00 -8.35
C LEU A 60 2.62 -2.98 -9.44
N ARG A 61 3.45 -1.96 -9.65
CA ARG A 61 3.16 -0.78 -10.48
C ARG A 61 1.86 -0.08 -10.07
N LEU A 62 1.65 0.04 -8.76
CA LEU A 62 0.48 0.66 -8.16
C LEU A 62 0.90 1.83 -7.28
N ALA A 63 0.07 2.87 -7.27
CA ALA A 63 0.15 3.92 -6.25
C ALA A 63 -0.33 3.34 -4.89
N PRO A 64 0.19 3.85 -3.75
CA PRO A 64 -0.25 3.39 -2.42
C PRO A 64 -1.77 3.42 -2.23
N SER A 65 -2.42 4.43 -2.81
CA SER A 65 -3.87 4.66 -2.77
C SER A 65 -4.70 3.67 -3.57
N GLN A 66 -4.10 2.99 -4.54
CA GLN A 66 -4.74 1.93 -5.33
C GLN A 66 -4.79 0.60 -4.59
N LEU A 67 -4.04 0.47 -3.51
CA LEU A 67 -4.00 -0.72 -2.69
C LEU A 67 -5.13 -0.70 -1.66
N HIS A 68 -5.87 -1.80 -1.54
CA HIS A 68 -6.92 -1.89 -0.53
C HIS A 68 -6.31 -1.71 0.89
N PRO A 69 -6.98 -1.02 1.83
CA PRO A 69 -6.47 -0.81 3.18
C PRO A 69 -6.02 -2.08 3.89
N ASN A 70 -6.72 -3.19 3.66
CA ASN A 70 -6.35 -4.50 4.20
C ASN A 70 -4.94 -4.93 3.76
N LEU A 71 -4.60 -4.72 2.49
CA LEU A 71 -3.28 -5.10 1.99
C LEU A 71 -2.19 -4.16 2.49
N LEU A 72 -2.49 -2.87 2.65
CA LEU A 72 -1.57 -1.94 3.34
C LEU A 72 -1.28 -2.41 4.77
N ALA A 73 -2.29 -2.93 5.48
CA ALA A 73 -2.11 -3.49 6.82
C ALA A 73 -1.17 -4.71 6.81
N PHE A 74 -1.29 -5.60 5.82
CA PHE A 74 -0.38 -6.74 5.68
C PHE A 74 1.07 -6.33 5.42
N ILE A 75 1.30 -5.31 4.60
CA ILE A 75 2.65 -4.77 4.36
C ILE A 75 3.27 -4.32 5.69
N LYS A 76 2.52 -3.55 6.50
CA LYS A 76 3.01 -3.09 7.80
C LYS A 76 3.18 -4.18 8.83
N ALA A 77 2.24 -5.13 8.91
CA ALA A 77 2.36 -6.26 9.80
C ALA A 77 3.57 -7.13 9.46
N PHE A 78 3.85 -7.34 8.17
CA PHE A 78 5.02 -8.08 7.72
C PHE A 78 6.32 -7.38 8.09
N GLU A 79 6.41 -6.07 7.84
CA GLU A 79 7.57 -5.26 8.19
C GLU A 79 7.85 -5.31 9.71
N LYS A 80 6.82 -5.16 10.54
CA LYS A 80 6.93 -5.25 12.00
C LYS A 80 7.30 -6.66 12.48
N THR A 81 6.75 -7.69 11.86
CA THR A 81 7.09 -9.08 12.18
C THR A 81 8.55 -9.39 11.83
N ALA A 82 9.02 -8.95 10.67
CA ALA A 82 10.41 -9.14 10.26
C ALA A 82 11.37 -8.43 11.21
N GLU A 83 11.07 -7.18 11.59
CA GLU A 83 11.82 -6.41 12.60
C GLU A 83 11.87 -7.15 13.95
N TYR A 84 10.73 -7.63 14.44
CA TYR A 84 10.66 -8.40 15.69
C TYR A 84 11.50 -9.69 15.67
N LEU A 85 11.53 -10.37 14.52
CA LEU A 85 12.32 -11.59 14.31
C LEU A 85 13.80 -11.33 13.99
N GLY A 86 14.23 -10.07 13.88
CA GLY A 86 15.59 -9.71 13.47
C GLY A 86 15.91 -10.06 12.00
N LEU A 87 14.89 -10.19 11.16
CA LEU A 87 15.01 -10.48 9.73
C LEU A 87 14.91 -9.20 8.91
N GLY A 88 15.63 -9.14 7.80
CA GLY A 88 15.42 -8.09 6.80
C GLY A 88 14.11 -8.34 6.04
N PRO A 89 13.12 -7.43 6.09
CA PRO A 89 11.93 -7.58 5.26
C PRO A 89 12.33 -7.37 3.80
N THR A 90 12.12 -8.39 2.96
CA THR A 90 12.50 -8.34 1.54
C THR A 90 11.29 -8.56 0.65
N LEU A 91 11.36 -8.00 -0.55
CA LEU A 91 10.31 -8.14 -1.56
C LEU A 91 9.99 -9.61 -1.91
N PRO A 92 10.99 -10.51 -2.13
CA PRO A 92 10.69 -11.92 -2.41
C PRO A 92 10.05 -12.62 -1.22
N LEU A 93 10.49 -12.32 0.01
CA LEU A 93 9.93 -12.93 1.21
C LEU A 93 8.48 -12.47 1.44
N PHE A 94 8.16 -11.22 1.14
CA PHE A 94 6.78 -10.73 1.19
C PHE A 94 5.87 -11.52 0.22
N PHE A 95 6.27 -11.65 -1.04
CA PHE A 95 5.46 -12.37 -2.06
C PHE A 95 5.49 -13.89 -1.91
N TYR A 96 6.40 -14.44 -1.11
CA TYR A 96 6.34 -15.84 -0.69
C TYR A 96 5.16 -16.09 0.27
N HIS A 97 4.87 -15.15 1.17
CA HIS A 97 3.81 -15.29 2.17
C HIS A 97 2.46 -14.75 1.69
N PHE A 98 2.47 -13.65 0.91
CA PHE A 98 1.25 -12.96 0.50
C PHE A 98 1.04 -13.02 -1.01
N GLY A 99 -0.08 -13.61 -1.41
CA GLY A 99 -0.56 -13.55 -2.78
C GLY A 99 -1.43 -12.31 -3.02
N LEU A 100 -1.24 -11.64 -4.15
CA LEU A 100 -2.12 -10.53 -4.55
C LEU A 100 -3.33 -11.06 -5.32
N GLN A 101 -4.52 -10.83 -4.79
CA GLN A 101 -5.76 -10.99 -5.53
C GLN A 101 -6.20 -9.64 -6.10
N ARG A 102 -6.35 -9.57 -7.42
CA ARG A 102 -6.96 -8.40 -8.06
C ARG A 102 -8.47 -8.53 -7.92
N SER A 103 -9.11 -7.50 -7.39
CA SER A 103 -10.55 -7.39 -7.47
C SER A 103 -10.93 -7.24 -8.94
N CYS A 104 -11.68 -8.21 -9.47
CA CYS A 104 -12.30 -8.04 -10.77
C CYS A 104 -13.44 -7.01 -10.65
N PRO A 105 -13.63 -6.15 -11.66
CA PRO A 105 -14.82 -5.34 -11.75
C PRO A 105 -16.07 -6.24 -11.64
N ARG A 106 -17.13 -5.77 -10.97
CA ARG A 106 -18.41 -6.48 -10.89
C ARG A 106 -18.82 -6.95 -12.29
N GLY A 107 -18.80 -8.26 -12.53
CA GLY A 107 -19.14 -8.89 -13.81
C GLY A 107 -18.02 -9.74 -14.45
N GLU A 108 -16.77 -9.61 -14.02
CA GLU A 108 -15.67 -10.47 -14.48
C GLU A 108 -15.24 -11.44 -13.38
N GLN A 109 -15.08 -12.72 -13.73
CA GLN A 109 -14.51 -13.72 -12.83
C GLN A 109 -12.99 -13.57 -12.81
N ALA A 110 -12.38 -13.60 -11.62
CA ALA A 110 -10.93 -13.66 -11.49
C ALA A 110 -10.43 -14.95 -12.14
N LYS A 111 -9.62 -14.81 -13.20
CA LYS A 111 -8.89 -15.95 -13.78
C LYS A 111 -7.84 -16.41 -12.78
N GLY A 112 -8.22 -17.31 -11.88
CA GLY A 112 -7.27 -18.07 -11.08
C GLY A 112 -6.34 -18.83 -12.01
N LYS A 113 -5.04 -18.83 -11.71
CA LYS A 113 -4.14 -19.83 -12.30
C LYS A 113 -4.60 -21.19 -11.78
N LEU A 114 -5.02 -22.07 -12.68
CA LEU A 114 -5.19 -23.48 -12.38
C LEU A 114 -3.87 -23.99 -11.81
N ALA A 115 -3.86 -24.46 -10.56
CA ALA A 115 -2.73 -25.18 -10.03
C ALA A 115 -2.52 -26.41 -10.92
N LYS A 116 -1.50 -26.37 -11.77
CA LYS A 116 -1.07 -27.55 -12.52
C LYS A 116 -0.39 -28.48 -11.53
N GLY A 117 -1.06 -29.60 -11.25
CA GLY A 117 -0.45 -30.82 -10.74
C GLY A 117 -0.27 -30.87 -9.23
N ALA A 118 -1.09 -31.66 -8.57
CA ALA A 118 -0.67 -32.48 -7.45
C ALA A 118 -1.15 -33.93 -7.75
N PRO A 119 -0.37 -34.95 -7.37
CA PRO A 119 -0.41 -36.31 -7.92
C PRO A 119 -1.73 -37.04 -7.72
#